data_AF-A0A1F8QSE6-F1
#
_entry.id   AF-A0A1F8QSE6-F1
#
_cell.length_a   1.000
_cell.length_b   1.000
_cell.length_c   1.000
_cell.angle_alpha   90.00
_cell.angle_beta   90.00
_cell.angle_gamma   90.00
#
_symmetry.space_group_name_H-M   'P 1'
#
loop_
_entity.id
_entity.type
_entity.pdbx_description
1 polymer ?
#
loop_
_entity_poly.entity_id
_entity_poly.type
_entity_poly.pdbx_seq_one_letter_code
_entity_poly.pdbx_strand_id
1 'polypeptide(L)'
;MLQALTNIYAEKFREMRQPLIGRAVFSNWLSRRNESDFFMSDWQHGYKSFRHRLIEGFENGYTWVADFDLAAFYETIPHDLLIKMLIPRSEGTEFYNTLLSWFQVWSSDEKSARHGHGIPQGPLASSFLAECILLPVDQKMAKTYRYYRYVDDIRILGKTELEIQQAVVYLDILCRERGLIPNTDKTEFRQVTTAEELVMGMPQIIGYVESGMSYQLDLKEAENLVFKSVEERDQLPVVIDRSKLRFSLFRAPTSPAILKLILSLWNHYPQHVDAFVAFLENYQYVEDVVILCTELLLGRYPYDYVRGEMWKLLARMCGPGEMDGLIELAIETVKNTKKGSAARIGAYIFLCSCDKNGMGAYSKWLIGEKSSIIQSVTAPYLNVDRTHGKEAAIQFLNRSLADPSLGLTRTLVDQGVTLDELGKSRDELPLVVQNVYFVAGIIPNPTGLRKDLIGQILAKRYHTIQWNKWKRLLAGEYPHCLMILRNAEAYYKNQFTPWLSFQDSFNDSLFRAFQIFLALKGAPGAIAVRDSGGLLIDYGRLINDSNFKSAYPILSTHLQSVHNRRSKLPSSHPYDKYTGTKALPLKKYEQRQLTAALGAAYNEIIRIVETIGM
;
A
#
# COMPACT_ATOMS: atom_id res chain seq x y z
N MET A 1 -10.96 1.58 4.73
CA MET A 1 -11.87 1.19 3.63
C MET A 1 -12.30 2.38 2.77
N LEU A 2 -12.80 3.48 3.35
CA LEU A 2 -13.09 4.72 2.60
C LEU A 2 -11.91 5.18 1.74
N GLN A 3 -10.69 5.15 2.30
CA GLN A 3 -9.46 5.47 1.56
C GLN A 3 -9.23 4.54 0.36
N ALA A 4 -9.49 3.24 0.50
CA ALA A 4 -9.30 2.28 -0.59
C ALA A 4 -10.27 2.56 -1.75
N LEU A 5 -11.54 2.83 -1.44
CA LEU A 5 -12.53 3.26 -2.42
C LEU A 5 -12.12 4.58 -3.09
N THR A 6 -11.63 5.52 -2.29
CA THR A 6 -11.19 6.82 -2.77
C THR A 6 -9.98 6.69 -3.70
N ASN A 7 -9.04 5.80 -3.39
CA ASN A 7 -7.88 5.50 -4.25
C ASN A 7 -8.29 4.98 -5.63
N ILE A 8 -9.38 4.21 -5.72
CA ILE A 8 -9.91 3.70 -7.00
C ILE A 8 -10.48 4.87 -7.82
N TYR A 9 -11.26 5.74 -7.18
CA TYR A 9 -11.91 6.87 -7.86
C TYR A 9 -10.94 8.01 -8.20
N ALA A 10 -9.84 8.15 -7.44
CA ALA A 10 -8.91 9.26 -7.54
C ALA A 10 -8.34 9.47 -8.95
N GLU A 11 -8.09 8.40 -9.71
CA GLU A 11 -7.53 8.54 -11.06
C GLU A 11 -8.52 9.16 -12.05
N LYS A 12 -9.80 8.78 -11.99
CA LYS A 12 -10.85 9.38 -12.82
C LYS A 12 -10.99 10.88 -12.51
N PHE A 13 -10.94 11.22 -11.22
CA PHE A 13 -11.02 12.60 -10.78
C PHE A 13 -9.79 13.43 -11.19
N ARG A 14 -8.60 12.83 -11.16
CA ARG A 14 -7.34 13.47 -11.56
C ARG A 14 -7.47 14.07 -12.95
N GLU A 15 -7.92 13.29 -13.92
CA GLU A 15 -8.07 13.72 -15.31
C GLU A 15 -9.04 14.92 -15.42
N MET A 16 -10.18 14.86 -14.73
CA MET A 16 -11.20 15.91 -14.80
C MET A 16 -10.78 17.21 -14.09
N ARG A 17 -9.98 17.12 -13.02
CA ARG A 17 -9.54 18.27 -12.22
C ARG A 17 -8.25 18.90 -12.74
N GLN A 18 -7.43 18.16 -13.49
CA GLN A 18 -6.13 18.62 -14.01
C GLN A 18 -6.16 20.03 -14.63
N PRO A 19 -7.19 20.44 -15.41
CA PRO A 19 -7.24 21.78 -15.99
C PRO A 19 -7.37 22.94 -14.98
N LEU A 20 -7.79 22.64 -13.75
CA LEU A 20 -8.10 23.61 -12.68
C LEU A 20 -7.00 23.70 -11.61
N ILE A 21 -6.18 22.66 -11.47
CA ILE A 21 -5.10 22.58 -10.48
C ILE A 21 -4.12 23.74 -10.67
N GLY A 22 -3.85 24.49 -9.59
CA GLY A 22 -2.93 25.63 -9.60
C GLY A 22 -3.44 26.84 -10.40
N ARG A 23 -4.67 26.79 -10.92
CA ARG A 23 -5.32 27.89 -11.65
C ARG A 23 -6.53 28.44 -10.92
N ALA A 24 -7.43 27.54 -10.53
CA ALA A 24 -8.65 27.84 -9.81
C ALA A 24 -8.74 27.07 -8.49
N VAL A 25 -8.09 25.90 -8.39
CA VAL A 25 -8.16 25.04 -7.21
C VAL A 25 -6.77 24.70 -6.69
N PHE A 26 -6.56 24.96 -5.41
CA PHE A 26 -5.23 24.98 -4.78
C PHE A 26 -5.06 24.01 -3.61
N SER A 27 -6.10 23.29 -3.23
CA SER A 27 -6.10 22.32 -2.12
C SER A 27 -6.03 20.87 -2.61
N ASN A 28 -5.61 19.95 -1.73
CA ASN A 28 -5.77 18.50 -1.91
C ASN A 28 -5.32 17.99 -3.31
N TRP A 29 -4.14 18.42 -3.77
CA TRP A 29 -3.59 17.97 -5.04
C TRP A 29 -3.19 16.49 -4.94
N LEU A 30 -3.57 15.68 -5.92
CA LEU A 30 -3.25 14.25 -5.92
C LEU A 30 -1.78 14.03 -6.30
N SER A 31 -1.03 13.32 -5.45
CA SER A 31 0.33 12.89 -5.77
C SER A 31 0.35 11.93 -6.96
N ARG A 32 1.42 11.93 -7.75
CA ARG A 32 1.61 10.93 -8.79
C ARG A 32 2.09 9.62 -8.15
N ARG A 33 1.40 8.51 -8.46
CA ARG A 33 1.67 7.19 -7.85
C ARG A 33 3.10 6.68 -8.01
N ASN A 34 3.83 7.17 -9.01
CA ASN A 34 5.21 6.76 -9.28
C ASN A 34 6.26 7.68 -8.62
N GLU A 35 5.82 8.77 -7.99
CA GLU A 35 6.67 9.83 -7.46
C GLU A 35 6.51 9.99 -5.92
N SER A 36 5.44 9.46 -5.32
CA SER A 36 5.20 9.56 -3.87
C SER A 36 4.31 8.43 -3.35
N ASP A 37 4.61 7.95 -2.13
CA ASP A 37 3.78 7.01 -1.37
C ASP A 37 2.55 7.68 -0.73
N PHE A 38 2.53 9.02 -0.66
CA PHE A 38 1.42 9.77 -0.08
C PHE A 38 0.28 9.95 -1.08
N PHE A 39 -0.96 9.88 -0.59
CA PHE A 39 -2.16 10.05 -1.42
C PHE A 39 -2.29 11.46 -2.03
N MET A 40 -1.94 12.48 -1.25
CA MET A 40 -1.94 13.88 -1.66
C MET A 40 -0.53 14.45 -1.64
N SER A 41 -0.29 15.44 -2.48
CA SER A 41 0.92 16.24 -2.46
C SER A 41 0.93 17.15 -1.22
N ASP A 42 2.10 17.64 -0.86
CA ASP A 42 2.23 18.55 0.28
C ASP A 42 1.34 19.78 0.08
N TRP A 43 0.43 19.97 1.04
CA TRP A 43 -0.56 21.04 1.06
C TRP A 43 0.07 22.43 0.99
N GLN A 44 1.31 22.58 1.47
CA GLN A 44 2.02 23.85 1.46
C GLN A 44 2.24 24.39 0.04
N HIS A 45 2.51 23.52 -0.93
CA HIS A 45 2.71 23.93 -2.33
C HIS A 45 1.44 24.56 -2.89
N GLY A 46 0.31 23.90 -2.67
CA GLY A 46 -1.00 24.39 -3.04
C GLY A 46 -1.32 25.72 -2.35
N TYR A 47 -1.07 25.81 -1.05
CA TYR A 47 -1.37 27.01 -0.27
C TYR A 47 -0.51 28.21 -0.68
N LYS A 48 0.79 28.02 -0.95
CA LYS A 48 1.66 29.06 -1.53
C LYS A 48 1.13 29.53 -2.88
N SER A 49 0.73 28.60 -3.74
CA SER A 49 0.20 28.90 -5.07
C SER A 49 -1.12 29.67 -4.99
N PHE A 50 -2.00 29.34 -4.03
CA PHE A 50 -3.24 30.07 -3.77
C PHE A 50 -2.97 31.55 -3.43
N ARG A 51 -2.09 31.79 -2.44
CA ARG A 51 -1.70 33.14 -2.02
C ARG A 51 -1.10 33.93 -3.19
N HIS A 52 -0.19 33.31 -3.94
CA HIS A 52 0.43 33.94 -5.09
C HIS A 52 -0.61 34.35 -6.14
N ARG A 53 -1.59 33.49 -6.44
CA ARG A 53 -2.62 33.79 -7.44
C ARG A 53 -3.56 34.92 -7.03
N LEU A 54 -3.85 35.06 -5.74
CA LEU A 54 -4.64 36.18 -5.21
C LEU A 54 -3.89 37.51 -5.41
N ILE A 55 -2.60 37.54 -5.05
CA ILE A 55 -1.74 38.73 -5.24
C ILE A 55 -1.62 39.09 -6.71
N GLU A 56 -1.34 38.11 -7.58
CA GLU A 56 -1.27 38.31 -9.03
C GLU A 56 -2.59 38.86 -9.60
N GLY A 57 -3.74 38.39 -9.08
CA GLY A 57 -5.04 38.92 -9.45
C GLY A 57 -5.20 40.40 -9.12
N PHE A 58 -4.79 40.82 -7.93
CA PHE A 58 -4.79 42.22 -7.53
C PHE A 58 -3.90 43.10 -8.40
N GLU A 59 -2.67 42.65 -8.66
CA GLU A 59 -1.71 43.36 -9.51
C GLU A 59 -2.23 43.57 -10.94
N ASN A 60 -3.11 42.67 -11.41
CA ASN A 60 -3.79 42.78 -12.70
C ASN A 60 -5.06 43.68 -12.67
N GLY A 61 -5.27 44.43 -11.59
CA GLY A 61 -6.35 45.41 -11.45
C GLY A 61 -7.69 44.83 -11.00
N TYR A 62 -7.73 43.62 -10.44
CA TYR A 62 -8.93 43.05 -9.83
C TYR A 62 -8.99 43.43 -8.35
N THR A 63 -9.53 44.60 -8.05
CA THR A 63 -9.53 45.20 -6.70
C THR A 63 -10.78 44.89 -5.88
N TRP A 64 -11.77 44.21 -6.45
CA TRP A 64 -12.99 43.80 -5.74
C TRP A 64 -12.93 42.31 -5.43
N VAL A 65 -13.25 41.96 -4.20
CA VAL A 65 -13.13 40.60 -3.65
C VAL A 65 -14.46 40.19 -3.04
N ALA A 66 -14.90 38.98 -3.38
CA ALA A 66 -15.93 38.29 -2.62
C ALA A 66 -15.30 37.12 -1.84
N ASP A 67 -15.50 37.13 -0.54
CA ASP A 67 -15.16 36.06 0.38
C ASP A 67 -16.43 35.21 0.57
N PHE A 68 -16.44 33.97 0.08
CA PHE A 68 -17.62 33.10 0.08
C PHE A 68 -17.41 31.89 0.98
N ASP A 69 -18.38 31.65 1.87
CA ASP A 69 -18.33 30.60 2.90
C ASP A 69 -19.44 29.56 2.70
N LEU A 70 -19.15 28.30 3.02
CA LEU A 70 -20.12 27.21 3.01
C LEU A 70 -20.44 26.79 4.45
N ALA A 71 -21.72 26.80 4.81
CA ALA A 71 -22.16 26.41 6.14
C ALA A 71 -22.02 24.90 6.35
N ALA A 72 -21.28 24.51 7.40
CA ALA A 72 -21.10 23.12 7.83
C ALA A 72 -20.80 22.19 6.63
N PHE A 73 -19.77 22.55 5.84
CA PHE A 73 -19.52 21.99 4.53
C PHE A 73 -19.49 20.46 4.53
N TYR A 74 -18.71 19.85 5.42
CA TYR A 74 -18.59 18.38 5.49
C TYR A 74 -19.89 17.72 5.95
N GLU A 75 -20.59 18.33 6.90
CA GLU A 75 -21.84 17.84 7.49
C GLU A 75 -22.99 17.88 6.49
N THR A 76 -22.98 18.81 5.53
CA THR A 76 -24.08 19.01 4.57
C THR A 76 -23.94 18.20 3.28
N ILE A 77 -22.80 17.53 3.03
CA ILE A 77 -22.57 16.77 1.80
C ILE A 77 -23.61 15.64 1.64
N PRO A 78 -24.44 15.63 0.57
CA PRO A 78 -25.44 14.59 0.36
C PRO A 78 -24.81 13.23 0.01
N HIS A 79 -25.22 12.17 0.72
CA HIS A 79 -24.70 10.81 0.49
C HIS A 79 -25.09 10.28 -0.89
N ASP A 80 -26.32 10.52 -1.34
CA ASP A 80 -26.79 10.07 -2.64
C ASP A 80 -25.95 10.69 -3.78
N LEU A 81 -25.56 11.95 -3.64
CA LEU A 81 -24.71 12.63 -4.62
C LEU A 81 -23.30 12.04 -4.63
N LEU A 82 -22.72 11.77 -3.44
CA LEU A 82 -21.43 11.09 -3.31
C LEU A 82 -21.46 9.72 -3.99
N ILE A 83 -22.48 8.91 -3.70
CA ILE A 83 -22.57 7.55 -4.25
C ILE A 83 -22.78 7.59 -5.77
N LYS A 84 -23.68 8.43 -6.28
CA LYS A 84 -23.89 8.61 -7.72
C LYS A 84 -22.62 9.04 -8.45
N MET A 85 -21.80 9.87 -7.81
CA MET A 85 -20.51 10.29 -8.38
C MET A 85 -19.49 9.15 -8.39
N LEU A 86 -19.39 8.38 -7.29
CA LEU A 86 -18.43 7.29 -7.14
C LEU A 86 -18.77 6.08 -8.02
N ILE A 87 -20.05 5.71 -8.06
CA ILE A 87 -20.57 4.50 -8.71
C ILE A 87 -21.91 4.78 -9.41
N PRO A 88 -21.92 5.56 -10.51
CA PRO A 88 -23.14 6.05 -11.17
C PRO A 88 -24.09 4.99 -11.75
N ARG A 89 -23.73 3.70 -11.74
CA ARG A 89 -24.49 2.61 -12.38
C ARG A 89 -24.68 1.40 -11.46
N SER A 90 -24.72 1.63 -10.15
CA SER A 90 -24.79 0.54 -9.16
C SER A 90 -25.97 0.67 -8.19
N GLU A 91 -26.93 1.56 -8.45
CA GLU A 91 -28.14 1.68 -7.62
C GLU A 91 -28.82 0.31 -7.46
N GLY A 92 -29.26 0.01 -6.25
CA GLY A 92 -29.90 -1.27 -5.92
C GLY A 92 -28.96 -2.46 -5.73
N THR A 93 -27.65 -2.30 -5.95
CA THR A 93 -26.68 -3.38 -5.64
C THR A 93 -26.39 -3.47 -4.15
N GLU A 94 -25.98 -4.65 -3.66
CA GLU A 94 -25.56 -4.83 -2.27
C GLU A 94 -24.38 -3.91 -1.90
N PHE A 95 -23.47 -3.65 -2.84
CA PHE A 95 -22.36 -2.69 -2.65
C PHE A 95 -22.85 -1.25 -2.45
N TYR A 96 -23.86 -0.83 -3.23
CA TYR A 96 -24.51 0.47 -3.06
C TYR A 96 -25.13 0.62 -1.66
N ASN A 97 -25.93 -0.38 -1.25
CA ASN A 97 -26.58 -0.38 0.07
C ASN A 97 -25.54 -0.39 1.20
N THR A 98 -24.43 -1.11 0.98
CA THR A 98 -23.33 -1.16 1.93
C THR A 98 -22.65 0.20 2.06
N LEU A 99 -22.33 0.89 0.96
CA LEU A 99 -21.74 2.22 0.99
C LEU A 99 -22.65 3.26 1.63
N LEU A 100 -23.94 3.24 1.27
CA LEU A 100 -24.93 4.11 1.90
C LEU A 100 -24.98 3.88 3.40
N SER A 101 -24.95 2.62 3.84
CA SER A 101 -24.94 2.29 5.26
C SER A 101 -23.70 2.84 5.98
N TRP A 102 -22.53 2.88 5.33
CA TRP A 102 -21.31 3.44 5.92
C TRP A 102 -21.39 4.95 6.04
N PHE A 103 -21.82 5.65 4.98
CA PHE A 103 -21.98 7.10 5.03
C PHE A 103 -23.00 7.52 6.09
N GLN A 104 -24.12 6.79 6.19
CA GLN A 104 -25.14 7.03 7.21
C GLN A 104 -24.62 6.84 8.64
N VAL A 105 -23.71 5.89 8.89
CA VAL A 105 -23.08 5.74 10.22
C VAL A 105 -22.31 7.00 10.63
N TRP A 106 -21.70 7.70 9.68
CA TRP A 106 -20.95 8.93 10.00
C TRP A 106 -21.83 10.14 10.27
N SER A 107 -23.11 10.07 9.90
CA SER A 107 -24.08 11.09 10.29
C SER A 107 -24.56 10.91 11.73
N SER A 108 -24.66 9.65 12.21
CA SER A 108 -25.03 9.32 13.58
C SER A 108 -24.79 7.84 13.88
N ASP A 109 -24.33 7.56 15.09
CA ASP A 109 -24.19 6.20 15.61
C ASP A 109 -25.56 5.53 15.83
N GLU A 110 -26.58 6.31 16.19
CA GLU A 110 -27.93 5.81 16.43
C GLU A 110 -28.70 5.65 15.11
N LYS A 111 -29.17 4.42 14.81
CA LYS A 111 -29.84 4.11 13.53
C LYS A 111 -31.04 5.01 13.23
N SER A 112 -31.80 5.39 14.25
CA SER A 112 -32.98 6.27 14.18
C SER A 112 -32.64 7.73 13.85
N ALA A 113 -31.41 8.16 14.14
CA ALA A 113 -30.93 9.53 13.96
C ALA A 113 -29.94 9.66 12.78
N ARG A 114 -29.88 8.67 11.89
CA ARG A 114 -29.04 8.71 10.70
C ARG A 114 -29.66 9.62 9.64
N HIS A 115 -28.84 10.49 9.08
CA HIS A 115 -29.19 11.42 8.03
C HIS A 115 -28.60 10.96 6.69
N GLY A 116 -29.19 11.42 5.58
CA GLY A 116 -28.71 11.17 4.23
C GLY A 116 -27.59 12.11 3.77
N HIS A 117 -26.89 12.77 4.71
CA HIS A 117 -25.82 13.72 4.45
C HIS A 117 -24.75 13.66 5.55
N GLY A 118 -23.56 14.18 5.25
CA GLY A 118 -22.45 14.31 6.18
C GLY A 118 -21.34 13.29 5.98
N ILE A 119 -20.10 13.75 5.96
CA ILE A 119 -18.91 12.89 6.00
C ILE A 119 -17.95 13.36 7.10
N PRO A 120 -17.12 12.47 7.69
CA PRO A 120 -16.29 12.84 8.82
C PRO A 120 -15.17 13.78 8.41
N GLN A 121 -14.91 14.82 9.21
CA GLN A 121 -13.78 15.73 9.02
C GLN A 121 -12.47 15.08 9.47
N GLY A 122 -11.38 15.33 8.73
CA GLY A 122 -10.03 14.87 9.08
C GLY A 122 -9.45 13.77 8.19
N PRO A 123 -10.17 12.65 7.89
CA PRO A 123 -9.65 11.64 6.97
C PRO A 123 -9.34 12.23 5.59
N LEU A 124 -8.15 11.92 5.06
CA LEU A 124 -7.72 12.36 3.71
C LEU A 124 -8.75 12.01 2.63
N ALA A 125 -9.35 10.83 2.76
CA ALA A 125 -10.42 10.37 1.88
C ALA A 125 -11.64 11.31 1.90
N SER A 126 -12.08 11.76 3.09
CA SER A 126 -13.19 12.69 3.21
C SER A 126 -12.87 14.03 2.56
N SER A 127 -11.68 14.59 2.81
CA SER A 127 -11.23 15.84 2.19
C SER A 127 -11.26 15.75 0.66
N PHE A 128 -10.82 14.61 0.11
CA PHE A 128 -10.88 14.36 -1.31
C PHE A 128 -12.31 14.20 -1.86
N LEU A 129 -13.17 13.46 -1.16
CA LEU A 129 -14.56 13.29 -1.58
C LEU A 129 -15.33 14.61 -1.56
N ALA A 130 -15.06 15.46 -0.58
CA ALA A 130 -15.61 16.81 -0.49
C ALA A 130 -15.19 17.67 -1.71
N GLU A 131 -13.92 17.62 -2.09
CA GLU A 131 -13.42 18.26 -3.32
C GLU A 131 -14.11 17.73 -4.58
N CYS A 132 -14.46 16.45 -4.60
CA CYS A 132 -15.13 15.87 -5.75
C CYS A 132 -16.55 16.43 -5.96
N ILE A 133 -17.25 16.77 -4.88
CA ILE A 133 -18.56 17.42 -4.93
C ILE A 133 -18.48 18.81 -5.57
N LEU A 134 -17.41 19.56 -5.25
CA LEU A 134 -17.17 20.93 -5.73
C LEU A 134 -16.63 20.99 -7.16
N LEU A 135 -16.02 19.92 -7.70
CA LEU A 135 -15.40 19.95 -9.03
C LEU A 135 -16.30 20.54 -10.14
N PRO A 136 -17.59 20.16 -10.26
CA PRO A 136 -18.43 20.72 -11.32
C PRO A 136 -18.79 22.20 -11.09
N VAL A 137 -18.79 22.65 -9.83
CA VAL A 137 -18.89 24.08 -9.48
C VAL A 137 -17.64 24.80 -9.96
N ASP A 138 -16.45 24.27 -9.64
CA ASP A 138 -15.16 24.83 -10.06
C ASP A 138 -15.07 24.96 -11.58
N GLN A 139 -15.49 23.91 -12.32
CA GLN A 139 -15.46 23.87 -13.77
C GLN A 139 -16.37 24.94 -14.41
N LYS A 140 -17.52 25.26 -13.78
CA LYS A 140 -18.43 26.30 -14.27
C LYS A 140 -17.93 27.69 -13.89
N MET A 141 -17.44 27.88 -12.67
CA MET A 141 -16.97 29.18 -12.17
C MET A 141 -15.68 29.63 -12.86
N ALA A 142 -14.69 28.74 -12.97
CA ALA A 142 -13.38 29.08 -13.53
C ALA A 142 -13.40 29.39 -15.04
N LYS A 143 -14.50 29.08 -15.75
CA LYS A 143 -14.68 29.45 -17.15
C LYS A 143 -14.96 30.93 -17.34
N THR A 144 -15.63 31.55 -16.37
CA THR A 144 -16.20 32.90 -16.53
C THR A 144 -15.57 33.90 -15.56
N TYR A 145 -15.22 33.48 -14.35
CA TYR A 145 -14.81 34.37 -13.27
C TYR A 145 -13.39 34.08 -12.79
N ARG A 146 -12.75 35.06 -12.14
CA ARG A 146 -11.48 34.85 -11.39
C ARG A 146 -11.80 34.20 -10.04
N TYR A 147 -12.16 32.93 -10.13
CA TYR A 147 -12.54 32.07 -9.03
C TYR A 147 -11.33 31.28 -8.52
N TYR A 148 -11.07 31.36 -7.22
CA TYR A 148 -9.98 30.66 -6.55
C TYR A 148 -10.48 29.97 -5.28
N ARG A 149 -10.12 28.70 -5.10
CA ARG A 149 -10.59 27.89 -3.98
C ARG A 149 -9.46 27.11 -3.30
N TYR A 150 -9.49 27.12 -1.97
CA TYR A 150 -8.69 26.25 -1.10
C TYR A 150 -9.60 25.53 -0.11
N VAL A 151 -9.89 24.25 -0.36
CA VAL A 151 -10.89 23.45 0.35
C VAL A 151 -12.27 24.09 0.21
N ASP A 152 -12.87 24.59 1.28
CA ASP A 152 -14.15 25.29 1.33
C ASP A 152 -13.97 26.82 1.27
N ASP A 153 -12.75 27.33 1.45
CA ASP A 153 -12.46 28.76 1.34
C ASP A 153 -12.46 29.21 -0.13
N ILE A 154 -13.48 29.98 -0.51
CA ILE A 154 -13.67 30.47 -1.88
C ILE A 154 -13.45 31.99 -1.92
N ARG A 155 -12.65 32.42 -2.90
CA ARG A 155 -12.37 33.81 -3.22
C ARG A 155 -12.72 34.08 -4.68
N ILE A 156 -13.45 35.16 -4.94
CA ILE A 156 -13.72 35.64 -6.31
C ILE A 156 -13.19 37.05 -6.46
N LEU A 157 -12.37 37.27 -7.49
CA LEU A 157 -11.88 38.61 -7.81
C LEU A 157 -12.64 39.20 -9.01
N GLY A 158 -12.88 40.51 -8.96
CA GLY A 158 -13.50 41.29 -10.03
C GLY A 158 -12.92 42.69 -10.13
N LYS A 159 -13.20 43.37 -11.23
CA LYS A 159 -12.84 44.79 -11.44
C LYS A 159 -13.90 45.73 -10.88
N THR A 160 -15.12 45.24 -10.71
CA THR A 160 -16.25 46.00 -10.18
C THR A 160 -16.99 45.18 -9.13
N GLU A 161 -17.66 45.86 -8.20
CA GLU A 161 -18.52 45.22 -7.21
C GLU A 161 -19.64 44.40 -7.87
N LEU A 162 -20.26 44.93 -8.93
CA LEU A 162 -21.34 44.25 -9.65
C LEU A 162 -20.88 42.92 -10.26
N GLU A 163 -19.65 42.86 -10.78
CA GLU A 163 -19.08 41.64 -11.36
C GLU A 163 -18.95 40.52 -10.30
N ILE A 164 -18.44 40.85 -9.11
CA ILE A 164 -18.31 39.86 -8.03
C ILE A 164 -19.67 39.48 -7.44
N GLN A 165 -20.64 40.39 -7.36
CA GLN A 165 -22.00 40.09 -6.93
C GLN A 165 -22.68 39.11 -7.90
N GLN A 166 -22.57 39.32 -9.21
CA GLN A 166 -23.08 38.39 -10.22
C GLN A 166 -22.42 37.02 -10.11
N ALA A 167 -21.10 36.98 -9.87
CA ALA A 167 -20.36 35.75 -9.68
C ALA A 167 -20.81 34.98 -8.43
N VAL A 168 -21.05 35.67 -7.31
CA VAL A 168 -21.54 35.07 -6.06
C VAL A 168 -22.96 34.52 -6.22
N VAL A 169 -23.86 35.24 -6.89
CA VAL A 169 -25.22 34.72 -7.18
C VAL A 169 -25.14 33.45 -8.03
N TYR A 170 -24.28 33.43 -9.05
CA TYR A 170 -24.11 32.23 -9.86
C TYR A 170 -23.51 31.09 -9.04
N LEU A 171 -22.50 31.35 -8.22
CA LEU A 171 -21.91 30.36 -7.31
C LEU A 171 -22.93 29.78 -6.34
N ASP A 172 -23.77 30.62 -5.72
CA ASP A 172 -24.83 30.20 -4.79
C ASP A 172 -25.80 29.20 -5.46
N ILE A 173 -26.26 29.49 -6.69
CA ILE A 173 -27.10 28.57 -7.46
C ILE A 173 -26.40 27.23 -7.69
N LEU A 174 -25.14 27.25 -8.11
CA LEU A 174 -24.36 26.04 -8.38
C LEU A 174 -24.13 25.20 -7.12
N CYS A 175 -23.90 25.84 -5.97
CA CYS A 175 -23.77 25.17 -4.69
C CYS A 175 -25.10 24.51 -4.28
N ARG A 176 -26.23 25.21 -4.42
CA ARG A 176 -27.56 24.66 -4.12
C ARG A 176 -27.95 23.49 -5.02
N GLU A 177 -27.60 23.53 -6.31
CA GLU A 177 -27.76 22.39 -7.24
C GLU A 177 -27.04 21.11 -6.75
N ARG A 178 -26.04 21.26 -5.87
CA ARG A 178 -25.26 20.16 -5.27
C ARG A 178 -25.66 19.84 -3.84
N GLY A 179 -26.71 20.46 -3.31
CA GLY A 179 -27.14 20.28 -1.93
C GLY A 179 -26.19 20.90 -0.91
N LEU A 180 -25.34 21.83 -1.33
CA LEU A 180 -24.48 22.62 -0.43
C LEU A 180 -25.23 23.86 0.02
N ILE A 181 -24.89 24.36 1.21
CA ILE A 181 -25.55 25.51 1.84
C ILE A 181 -24.58 26.68 1.91
N PRO A 182 -24.73 27.70 1.04
CA PRO A 182 -24.00 28.96 1.16
C PRO A 182 -24.29 29.67 2.48
N ASN A 183 -23.26 30.24 3.09
CA ASN A 183 -23.39 31.01 4.32
C ASN A 183 -23.44 32.51 4.00
N THR A 184 -24.65 33.01 3.76
CA THR A 184 -24.85 34.41 3.35
C THR A 184 -24.36 35.41 4.39
N ASP A 185 -24.48 35.12 5.68
CA ASP A 185 -24.07 36.02 6.77
C ASP A 185 -22.54 36.20 6.85
N LYS A 186 -21.78 35.21 6.38
CA LYS A 186 -20.31 35.26 6.30
C LYS A 186 -19.79 35.55 4.90
N THR A 187 -20.68 35.78 3.93
CA THR A 187 -20.29 36.15 2.59
C THR A 187 -20.05 37.65 2.55
N GLU A 188 -18.80 38.06 2.34
CA GLU A 188 -18.39 39.47 2.39
C GLU A 188 -17.95 39.97 1.00
N PHE A 189 -18.33 41.19 0.68
CA PHE A 189 -17.88 41.92 -0.51
C PHE A 189 -17.04 43.10 -0.06
N ARG A 190 -15.81 43.21 -0.58
CA ARG A 190 -14.91 44.31 -0.20
C ARG A 190 -14.05 44.76 -1.37
N GLN A 191 -13.77 46.06 -1.37
CA GLN A 191 -12.73 46.62 -2.20
C GLN A 191 -11.42 46.58 -1.41
N VAL A 192 -10.39 45.99 -2.00
CA VAL A 192 -9.04 45.94 -1.43
C VAL A 192 -8.16 47.01 -2.08
N THR A 193 -7.31 47.62 -1.28
CA THR A 193 -6.37 48.67 -1.74
C THR A 193 -4.92 48.21 -1.75
N THR A 194 -4.63 47.09 -1.08
CA THR A 194 -3.30 46.48 -1.00
C THR A 194 -3.38 44.96 -1.21
N ALA A 195 -2.27 44.36 -1.64
CA ALA A 195 -2.19 42.90 -1.82
C ALA A 195 -2.20 42.16 -0.46
N GLU A 196 -1.75 42.81 0.61
CA GLU A 196 -1.73 42.29 1.97
C GLU A 196 -3.15 42.07 2.53
N GLU A 197 -4.09 42.97 2.22
CA GLU A 197 -5.50 42.84 2.63
C GLU A 197 -6.18 41.57 2.08
N LEU A 198 -5.73 41.07 0.91
CA LEU A 198 -6.25 39.84 0.29
C LEU A 198 -5.85 38.57 1.03
N VAL A 199 -4.69 38.60 1.69
CA VAL A 199 -4.10 37.44 2.37
C VAL A 199 -4.10 37.59 3.89
N MET A 200 -4.75 38.64 4.41
CA MET A 200 -4.92 38.84 5.84
C MET A 200 -5.79 37.72 6.44
N GLY A 201 -5.38 37.15 7.57
CA GLY A 201 -6.04 35.98 8.20
C GLY A 201 -5.59 34.62 7.66
N MET A 202 -4.76 34.57 6.61
CA MET A 202 -4.15 33.35 6.10
C MET A 202 -2.88 32.98 6.90
N PRO A 203 -2.81 31.81 7.57
CA PRO A 203 -1.62 31.37 8.31
C PRO A 203 -0.32 31.50 7.51
N GLN A 204 0.76 31.98 8.15
CA GLN A 204 2.09 31.95 7.53
C GLN A 204 2.66 30.53 7.59
N ILE A 205 3.15 30.02 6.46
CA ILE A 205 3.83 28.72 6.39
C ILE A 205 5.24 28.89 6.96
N ILE A 206 5.39 28.83 8.28
CA ILE A 206 6.70 28.82 8.95
C ILE A 206 6.93 27.42 9.53
N GLY A 207 8.09 26.82 9.21
CA GLY A 207 8.71 25.80 10.08
C GLY A 207 8.45 24.32 9.79
N TYR A 208 7.86 23.93 8.66
CA TYR A 208 7.71 22.50 8.30
C TYR A 208 8.72 22.12 7.20
N VAL A 209 9.82 21.50 7.62
CA VAL A 209 10.89 21.03 6.73
C VAL A 209 10.40 19.84 5.90
N GLU A 210 10.55 19.93 4.57
CA GLU A 210 10.34 18.85 3.61
C GLU A 210 11.26 17.66 3.97
N SER A 211 10.69 16.48 4.21
CA SER A 211 11.46 15.24 4.18
C SER A 211 10.67 14.13 3.50
N GLY A 212 10.88 14.02 2.19
CA GLY A 212 10.48 12.89 1.34
C GLY A 212 11.38 11.66 1.51
N MET A 213 11.89 11.41 2.70
CA MET A 213 12.66 10.21 3.05
C MET A 213 12.11 9.66 4.38
N SER A 214 12.22 8.35 4.60
CA SER A 214 11.92 7.70 5.90
C SER A 214 12.88 8.21 6.97
N TYR A 215 12.63 9.42 7.46
CA TYR A 215 13.38 10.06 8.52
C TYR A 215 12.96 9.42 9.83
N GLN A 216 13.77 8.49 10.34
CA GLN A 216 13.72 8.08 11.73
C GLN A 216 14.44 9.13 12.55
N LEU A 217 13.82 9.53 13.67
CA LEU A 217 14.45 10.42 14.62
C LEU A 217 15.55 9.65 15.34
N ASP A 218 16.68 10.30 15.63
CA ASP A 218 17.57 9.75 16.65
C ASP A 218 16.90 9.83 18.03
N LEU A 219 17.36 9.00 18.98
CA LEU A 219 16.74 8.91 20.30
C LEU A 219 16.66 10.26 21.02
N LYS A 220 17.71 11.08 20.93
CA LYS A 220 17.80 12.35 21.66
C LYS A 220 16.89 13.40 21.03
N GLU A 221 16.80 13.41 19.70
CA GLU A 221 15.88 14.26 18.96
C GLU A 221 14.43 13.87 19.24
N ALA A 222 14.11 12.58 19.23
CA ALA A 222 12.78 12.05 19.55
C ALA A 222 12.34 12.46 20.96
N GLU A 223 13.18 12.21 21.98
CA GLU A 223 12.87 12.59 23.36
C GLU A 223 12.67 14.10 23.48
N ASN A 224 13.56 14.91 22.91
CA ASN A 224 13.46 16.37 22.94
C ASN A 224 12.14 16.87 22.32
N LEU A 225 11.75 16.36 21.15
CA LEU A 225 10.51 16.77 20.49
C LEU A 225 9.26 16.32 21.26
N VAL A 226 9.27 15.08 21.78
CA VAL A 226 8.17 14.54 22.58
C VAL A 226 8.01 15.34 23.88
N PHE A 227 9.08 15.54 24.64
CA PHE A 227 9.00 16.28 25.91
C PHE A 227 8.69 17.76 25.70
N LYS A 228 9.04 18.37 24.56
CA LYS A 228 8.59 19.74 24.21
C LYS A 228 7.13 19.82 23.76
N SER A 229 6.47 18.70 23.55
CA SER A 229 5.06 18.66 23.16
C SER A 229 4.11 18.47 24.36
N VAL A 230 4.69 18.29 25.55
CA VAL A 230 3.96 18.03 26.80
C VAL A 230 4.49 18.95 27.90
N GLU A 231 3.58 19.48 28.71
CA GLU A 231 3.90 20.22 29.93
C GLU A 231 3.36 19.47 31.16
N GLU A 232 4.02 19.62 32.30
CA GLU A 232 3.46 19.15 33.57
C GLU A 232 2.54 20.22 34.15
N ARG A 233 1.28 19.86 34.41
CA ARG A 233 0.29 20.71 35.09
C ARG A 233 -0.41 19.87 36.15
N ASP A 234 -0.41 20.35 37.38
CA ASP A 234 -1.00 19.64 38.53
C ASP A 234 -0.51 18.18 38.65
N GLN A 235 0.80 17.97 38.48
CA GLN A 235 1.46 16.65 38.50
C GLN A 235 1.01 15.68 37.40
N LEU A 236 0.28 16.17 36.40
CA LEU A 236 -0.18 15.39 35.25
C LEU A 236 0.42 15.93 33.95
N PRO A 237 0.79 15.03 33.01
CA PRO A 237 1.27 15.45 31.70
C PRO A 237 0.11 15.97 30.85
N VAL A 238 0.28 17.16 30.28
CA VAL A 238 -0.68 17.84 29.41
C VAL A 238 -0.09 18.07 28.04
N VAL A 239 -0.77 17.57 26.99
CA VAL A 239 -0.32 17.74 25.61
C VAL A 239 -0.61 19.17 25.14
N ILE A 240 0.45 19.94 24.90
CA ILE A 240 0.39 21.33 24.43
C ILE A 240 0.60 21.46 22.91
N ASP A 241 1.25 20.48 22.27
CA ASP A 241 1.49 20.46 20.82
C ASP A 241 1.17 19.09 20.22
N ARG A 242 -0.08 18.90 19.82
CA ARG A 242 -0.61 17.64 19.29
C ARG A 242 0.12 17.19 18.03
N SER A 243 0.46 18.14 17.15
CA SER A 243 1.12 17.85 15.87
C SER A 243 2.55 17.38 16.08
N LYS A 244 3.31 18.09 16.93
CA LYS A 244 4.68 17.71 17.28
C LYS A 244 4.73 16.36 18.00
N LEU A 245 3.83 16.13 18.97
CA LEU A 245 3.75 14.84 19.68
C LEU A 245 3.58 13.69 18.68
N ARG A 246 2.55 13.77 17.83
CA ARG A 246 2.25 12.72 16.84
C ARG A 246 3.40 12.52 15.87
N PHE A 247 3.92 13.61 15.28
CA PHE A 247 5.04 13.57 14.34
C PHE A 247 6.23 12.79 14.93
N SER A 248 6.54 13.06 16.20
CA SER A 248 7.67 12.48 16.91
C SER A 248 7.45 11.00 17.20
N LEU A 249 6.27 10.64 17.72
CA LEU A 249 5.96 9.25 18.08
C LEU A 249 5.95 8.29 16.89
N PHE A 250 5.47 8.74 15.72
CA PHE A 250 5.51 7.93 14.49
C PHE A 250 6.95 7.64 13.99
N ARG A 251 7.96 8.34 14.50
CA ARG A 251 9.36 8.30 14.03
C ARG A 251 10.37 7.97 15.13
N ALA A 252 9.92 7.88 16.37
CA ALA A 252 10.77 7.66 17.52
C ALA A 252 11.23 6.19 17.56
N PRO A 253 12.51 5.93 17.90
CA PRO A 253 12.97 4.59 18.27
C PRO A 253 12.44 4.23 19.67
N THR A 254 12.70 3.00 20.14
CA THR A 254 12.39 2.61 21.53
C THR A 254 13.03 3.58 22.53
N SER A 255 12.25 4.10 23.47
CA SER A 255 12.70 4.94 24.59
C SER A 255 11.88 4.61 25.85
N PRO A 256 12.52 4.16 26.96
CA PRO A 256 11.82 3.97 28.24
C PRO A 256 11.16 5.26 28.77
N ALA A 257 11.76 6.42 28.50
CA ALA A 257 11.23 7.70 28.95
C ALA A 257 9.93 8.07 28.19
N ILE A 258 9.92 7.89 26.87
CA ILE A 258 8.72 8.08 26.04
C ILE A 258 7.65 7.04 26.39
N LEU A 259 8.03 5.77 26.63
CA LEU A 259 7.10 4.72 27.05
C LEU A 259 6.37 5.09 28.34
N LYS A 260 7.10 5.51 29.38
CA LYS A 260 6.52 5.96 30.65
C LYS A 260 5.54 7.12 30.45
N LEU A 261 5.88 8.07 29.59
CA LEU A 261 5.01 9.20 29.25
C LEU A 261 3.74 8.75 28.51
N ILE A 262 3.85 7.84 27.54
CA ILE A 262 2.68 7.33 26.81
C ILE A 262 1.72 6.60 27.75
N LEU A 263 2.25 5.77 28.66
CA LEU A 263 1.43 5.05 29.64
C LEU A 263 0.61 6.02 30.52
N SER A 264 1.19 7.15 30.94
CA SER A 264 0.46 8.16 31.71
C SER A 264 -0.51 9.00 30.88
N LEU A 265 -0.24 9.21 29.58
CA LEU A 265 -1.11 9.95 28.68
C LEU A 265 -2.29 9.11 28.16
N TRP A 266 -2.18 7.78 28.13
CA TRP A 266 -3.09 6.89 27.41
C TRP A 266 -4.56 7.10 27.77
N ASN A 267 -4.88 7.13 29.06
CA ASN A 267 -6.26 7.25 29.53
C ASN A 267 -6.86 8.65 29.27
N HIS A 268 -6.01 9.68 29.27
CA HIS A 268 -6.44 11.08 29.17
C HIS A 268 -6.45 11.62 27.73
N TYR A 269 -5.68 11.00 26.82
CA TYR A 269 -5.52 11.44 25.44
C TYR A 269 -5.81 10.32 24.42
N PRO A 270 -7.00 9.70 24.44
CA PRO A 270 -7.37 8.60 23.53
C PRO A 270 -7.29 8.98 22.05
N GLN A 271 -7.42 10.27 21.70
CA GLN A 271 -7.27 10.80 20.35
C GLN A 271 -5.86 10.65 19.76
N HIS A 272 -4.88 10.21 20.56
CA HIS A 272 -3.50 9.98 20.13
C HIS A 272 -3.11 8.49 20.11
N VAL A 273 -4.07 7.58 20.32
CA VAL A 273 -3.82 6.14 20.42
C VAL A 273 -3.08 5.56 19.21
N ASP A 274 -3.35 6.06 18.00
CA ASP A 274 -2.68 5.62 16.77
C ASP A 274 -1.18 5.91 16.79
N ALA A 275 -0.79 7.09 17.28
CA ALA A 275 0.61 7.45 17.47
C ALA A 275 1.25 6.66 18.63
N PHE A 276 0.50 6.40 19.70
CA PHE A 276 0.97 5.56 20.82
C PHE A 276 1.25 4.13 20.36
N VAL A 277 0.30 3.51 19.65
CA VAL A 277 0.41 2.17 19.11
C VAL A 277 1.57 2.07 18.14
N ALA A 278 1.72 3.02 17.21
CA ALA A 278 2.83 3.05 16.26
C ALA A 278 4.21 3.10 16.97
N PHE A 279 4.35 3.89 18.04
CA PHE A 279 5.56 3.87 18.85
C PHE A 279 5.79 2.51 19.53
N LEU A 280 4.72 1.91 20.07
CA LEU A 280 4.76 0.60 20.75
C LEU A 280 5.05 -0.55 19.80
N GLU A 281 4.88 -0.41 18.48
CA GLU A 281 5.29 -1.42 17.48
C GLU A 281 6.80 -1.71 17.54
N ASN A 282 7.61 -0.74 18.01
CA ASN A 282 9.05 -0.92 18.18
C ASN A 282 9.44 -1.91 19.31
N TYR A 283 8.51 -2.28 20.18
CA TYR A 283 8.74 -3.21 21.30
C TYR A 283 8.16 -4.59 21.01
N GLN A 284 8.89 -5.67 21.30
CA GLN A 284 8.31 -7.02 21.19
C GLN A 284 7.31 -7.31 22.31
N TYR A 285 7.64 -6.94 23.55
CA TYR A 285 6.81 -7.16 24.74
C TYR A 285 7.05 -6.05 25.76
N VAL A 286 5.98 -5.60 26.43
CA VAL A 286 6.03 -4.69 27.58
C VAL A 286 4.89 -5.04 28.54
N GLU A 287 5.24 -5.53 29.73
CA GLU A 287 4.28 -5.97 30.76
C GLU A 287 3.28 -4.86 31.15
N ASP A 288 3.78 -3.64 31.42
CA ASP A 288 2.93 -2.49 31.78
C ASP A 288 1.87 -2.16 30.70
N VAL A 289 2.19 -2.38 29.42
CA VAL A 289 1.25 -2.17 28.32
C VAL A 289 0.18 -3.26 28.30
N VAL A 290 0.56 -4.52 28.55
CA VAL A 290 -0.37 -5.64 28.64
C VAL A 290 -1.34 -5.44 29.80
N ILE A 291 -0.82 -5.05 30.98
CA ILE A 291 -1.63 -4.73 32.16
C ILE A 291 -2.60 -3.58 31.85
N LEU A 292 -2.10 -2.45 31.34
CA LEU A 292 -2.92 -1.29 31.01
C LEU A 292 -4.06 -1.63 30.02
N CYS A 293 -3.74 -2.34 28.93
CA CYS A 293 -4.73 -2.72 27.93
C CYS A 293 -5.78 -3.66 28.53
N THR A 294 -5.36 -4.62 29.35
CA THR A 294 -6.24 -5.58 30.02
C THR A 294 -7.21 -4.89 30.98
N GLU A 295 -6.69 -4.05 31.87
CA GLU A 295 -7.50 -3.32 32.85
C GLU A 295 -8.52 -2.41 32.18
N LEU A 296 -8.13 -1.67 31.13
CA LEU A 296 -9.04 -0.78 30.41
C LEU A 296 -10.12 -1.56 29.64
N LEU A 297 -9.79 -2.70 29.04
CA LEU A 297 -10.77 -3.55 28.36
C LEU A 297 -11.78 -4.15 29.34
N LEU A 298 -11.33 -4.61 30.52
CA LEU A 298 -12.20 -5.10 31.59
C LEU A 298 -13.08 -3.99 32.18
N GLY A 299 -12.51 -2.79 32.33
CA GLY A 299 -13.19 -1.57 32.80
C GLY A 299 -14.21 -0.99 31.82
N ARG A 300 -14.49 -1.65 30.68
CA ARG A 300 -15.43 -1.21 29.64
C ARG A 300 -15.10 0.18 29.09
N TYR A 301 -13.83 0.40 28.72
CA TYR A 301 -13.38 1.63 28.07
C TYR A 301 -14.36 2.10 26.98
N PRO A 302 -14.69 3.40 26.87
CA PRO A 302 -15.82 3.82 26.05
C PRO A 302 -15.52 3.88 24.54
N TYR A 303 -14.25 4.03 24.13
CA TYR A 303 -13.89 4.29 22.74
C TYR A 303 -13.62 2.99 21.95
N ASP A 304 -14.50 2.66 21.00
CA ASP A 304 -14.42 1.43 20.17
C ASP A 304 -13.07 1.28 19.44
N TYR A 305 -12.61 2.36 18.79
CA TYR A 305 -11.34 2.34 18.06
C TYR A 305 -10.15 2.02 18.96
N VAL A 306 -10.07 2.69 20.13
CA VAL A 306 -9.00 2.47 21.12
C VAL A 306 -9.00 1.02 21.62
N ARG A 307 -10.17 0.46 21.91
CA ARG A 307 -10.29 -0.96 22.29
C ARG A 307 -9.82 -1.91 21.19
N GLY A 308 -10.11 -1.59 19.93
CA GLY A 308 -9.62 -2.34 18.79
C GLY A 308 -8.10 -2.37 18.73
N GLU A 309 -7.45 -1.23 18.94
CA GLU A 309 -5.98 -1.14 18.97
C GLU A 309 -5.38 -1.85 20.20
N MET A 310 -6.01 -1.77 21.38
CA MET A 310 -5.61 -2.55 22.56
C MET A 310 -5.61 -4.05 22.27
N TRP A 311 -6.67 -4.58 21.65
CA TRP A 311 -6.72 -6.00 21.30
C TRP A 311 -5.62 -6.41 20.31
N LYS A 312 -5.28 -5.55 19.35
CA LYS A 312 -4.17 -5.80 18.41
C LYS A 312 -2.82 -5.81 19.12
N LEU A 313 -2.60 -4.89 20.07
CA LEU A 313 -1.40 -4.88 20.90
C LEU A 313 -1.29 -6.17 21.73
N LEU A 314 -2.37 -6.57 22.39
CA LEU A 314 -2.43 -7.81 23.17
C LEU A 314 -2.19 -9.05 22.28
N ALA A 315 -2.77 -9.08 21.07
CA ALA A 315 -2.57 -10.17 20.11
C ALA A 315 -1.09 -10.37 19.73
N ARG A 316 -0.31 -9.29 19.78
CA ARG A 316 1.10 -9.26 19.43
C ARG A 316 2.02 -9.51 20.62
N MET A 317 1.69 -8.94 21.78
CA MET A 317 2.55 -8.95 22.98
C MET A 317 2.29 -10.15 23.88
N CYS A 318 1.05 -10.59 24.06
CA CYS A 318 0.74 -11.60 25.08
C CYS A 318 1.37 -12.96 24.79
N GLY A 319 1.84 -13.64 25.83
CA GLY A 319 2.17 -15.06 25.81
C GLY A 319 0.96 -15.97 26.13
N PRO A 320 1.09 -17.30 26.00
CA PRO A 320 -0.01 -18.25 26.24
C PRO A 320 -0.75 -18.09 27.58
N GLY A 321 -0.02 -17.84 28.68
CA GLY A 321 -0.63 -17.67 30.00
C GLY A 321 -1.47 -16.40 30.13
N GLU A 322 -1.01 -15.28 29.56
CA GLU A 322 -1.76 -14.02 29.54
C GLU A 322 -2.96 -14.10 28.58
N MET A 323 -2.80 -14.81 27.46
CA MET A 323 -3.88 -15.03 26.51
C MET A 323 -5.05 -15.78 27.14
N ASP A 324 -4.77 -16.83 27.93
CA ASP A 324 -5.79 -17.68 28.55
C ASP A 324 -6.81 -16.86 29.35
N GLY A 325 -6.34 -15.90 30.16
CA GLY A 325 -7.19 -15.01 30.96
C GLY A 325 -8.03 -14.02 30.16
N LEU A 326 -7.76 -13.84 28.86
CA LEU A 326 -8.40 -12.83 28.01
C LEU A 326 -9.32 -13.43 26.94
N ILE A 327 -9.27 -14.75 26.71
CA ILE A 327 -10.05 -15.44 25.67
C ILE A 327 -11.56 -15.22 25.87
N GLU A 328 -12.08 -15.37 27.08
CA GLU A 328 -13.51 -15.17 27.34
C GLU A 328 -13.97 -13.74 27.03
N LEU A 329 -13.15 -12.75 27.42
CA LEU A 329 -13.41 -11.34 27.15
C LEU A 329 -13.38 -11.02 25.64
N ALA A 330 -12.45 -11.63 24.91
CA ALA A 330 -12.39 -11.51 23.44
C ALA A 330 -13.64 -12.13 22.78
N ILE A 331 -14.07 -13.31 23.26
CA ILE A 331 -15.29 -13.98 22.79
C ILE A 331 -16.54 -13.11 23.07
N GLU A 332 -16.66 -12.54 24.26
CA GLU A 332 -17.77 -11.64 24.60
C GLU A 332 -17.77 -10.40 23.69
N THR A 333 -16.59 -9.86 23.40
CA THR A 333 -16.42 -8.71 22.50
C THR A 333 -16.93 -9.02 21.09
N VAL A 334 -16.57 -10.17 20.51
CA VAL A 334 -16.99 -10.52 19.14
C VAL A 334 -18.45 -10.92 19.02
N LYS A 335 -19.04 -11.53 20.08
CA LYS A 335 -20.47 -11.86 20.16
C LYS A 335 -21.36 -10.62 20.22
N ASN A 336 -20.89 -9.56 20.88
CA ASN A 336 -21.68 -8.36 21.08
C ASN A 336 -21.61 -7.44 19.85
N THR A 337 -22.52 -7.62 18.91
CA THR A 337 -22.61 -6.80 17.68
C THR A 337 -22.90 -5.31 17.93
N LYS A 338 -23.29 -4.92 19.16
CA LYS A 338 -23.46 -3.51 19.55
C LYS A 338 -22.15 -2.84 19.99
N LYS A 339 -21.09 -3.60 20.29
CA LYS A 339 -19.83 -3.09 20.88
C LYS A 339 -18.84 -2.45 19.88
N GLY A 340 -19.30 -2.06 18.70
CA GLY A 340 -18.49 -1.37 17.68
C GLY A 340 -17.65 -2.30 16.79
N SER A 341 -17.25 -1.81 15.62
CA SER A 341 -16.59 -2.66 14.61
C SER A 341 -15.09 -2.81 14.86
N ALA A 342 -14.43 -1.79 15.42
CA ALA A 342 -12.98 -1.81 15.63
C ALA A 342 -12.58 -2.75 16.76
N ALA A 343 -13.30 -2.74 17.89
CA ALA A 343 -13.07 -3.68 18.98
C ALA A 343 -13.25 -5.13 18.53
N ARG A 344 -14.25 -5.41 17.67
CA ARG A 344 -14.48 -6.74 17.11
C ARG A 344 -13.34 -7.18 16.18
N ILE A 345 -12.88 -6.31 15.28
CA ILE A 345 -11.71 -6.58 14.43
C ILE A 345 -10.49 -6.93 15.29
N GLY A 346 -10.18 -6.10 16.28
CA GLY A 346 -9.06 -6.34 17.19
C GLY A 346 -9.21 -7.66 17.95
N ALA A 347 -10.38 -7.92 18.55
CA ALA A 347 -10.64 -9.15 19.28
C ALA A 347 -10.56 -10.39 18.38
N TYR A 348 -11.02 -10.34 17.13
CA TYR A 348 -10.82 -11.46 16.21
C TYR A 348 -9.35 -11.67 15.85
N ILE A 349 -8.56 -10.60 15.68
CA ILE A 349 -7.10 -10.70 15.47
C ILE A 349 -6.44 -11.37 16.68
N PHE A 350 -6.86 -11.00 17.89
CA PHE A 350 -6.43 -11.65 19.14
C PHE A 350 -6.78 -13.14 19.15
N LEU A 351 -8.03 -13.52 18.86
CA LEU A 351 -8.45 -14.92 18.80
C LEU A 351 -7.67 -15.72 17.73
N CYS A 352 -7.36 -15.12 16.58
CA CYS A 352 -6.50 -15.77 15.59
C CYS A 352 -5.05 -15.95 16.09
N SER A 353 -4.56 -15.02 16.91
CA SER A 353 -3.26 -15.17 17.59
C SER A 353 -3.29 -16.30 18.62
N CYS A 354 -4.39 -16.49 19.36
CA CYS A 354 -4.59 -17.64 20.25
C CYS A 354 -4.50 -18.97 19.49
N ASP A 355 -5.15 -19.07 18.31
CA ASP A 355 -5.04 -20.26 17.44
C ASP A 355 -3.58 -20.54 17.05
N LYS A 356 -2.85 -19.50 16.64
CA LYS A 356 -1.43 -19.61 16.25
C LYS A 356 -0.53 -20.07 17.40
N ASN A 357 -0.89 -19.73 18.64
CA ASN A 357 -0.18 -20.14 19.85
C ASN A 357 -0.67 -21.48 20.43
N GLY A 358 -1.54 -22.21 19.72
CA GLY A 358 -2.01 -23.53 20.13
C GLY A 358 -2.99 -23.51 21.32
N MET A 359 -3.62 -22.37 21.60
CA MET A 359 -4.57 -22.22 22.71
C MET A 359 -5.93 -22.88 22.42
N GLY A 360 -6.24 -23.16 21.15
CA GLY A 360 -7.49 -23.76 20.71
C GLY A 360 -7.93 -23.27 19.33
N ALA A 361 -9.14 -23.66 18.90
CA ALA A 361 -9.73 -23.23 17.63
C ALA A 361 -10.77 -22.12 17.86
N TYR A 362 -10.31 -20.88 18.01
CA TYR A 362 -11.13 -19.70 18.26
C TYR A 362 -11.43 -18.89 16.99
N SER A 363 -10.64 -19.02 15.92
CA SER A 363 -10.98 -18.43 14.61
C SER A 363 -12.34 -18.87 14.07
N LYS A 364 -12.91 -19.99 14.54
CA LYS A 364 -14.29 -20.41 14.23
C LYS A 364 -15.35 -19.34 14.52
N TRP A 365 -15.11 -18.42 15.46
CA TRP A 365 -16.01 -17.31 15.74
C TRP A 365 -16.17 -16.34 14.56
N LEU A 366 -15.22 -16.31 13.62
CA LEU A 366 -15.32 -15.54 12.38
C LEU A 366 -16.38 -16.10 11.42
N ILE A 367 -16.73 -17.39 11.53
CA ILE A 367 -17.76 -18.01 10.69
C ILE A 367 -19.11 -17.32 10.91
N GLY A 368 -19.41 -16.97 12.17
CA GLY A 368 -20.63 -16.26 12.56
C GLY A 368 -20.62 -14.75 12.27
N GLU A 369 -19.50 -14.18 11.84
CA GLU A 369 -19.41 -12.75 11.52
C GLU A 369 -20.24 -12.43 10.27
N LYS A 370 -21.18 -11.49 10.39
CA LYS A 370 -22.03 -11.05 9.28
C LYS A 370 -21.32 -10.02 8.40
N SER A 371 -20.43 -9.21 8.96
CA SER A 371 -19.67 -8.21 8.22
C SER A 371 -18.52 -8.85 7.43
N SER A 372 -18.68 -8.94 6.11
CA SER A 372 -17.61 -9.40 5.21
C SER A 372 -16.37 -8.52 5.24
N ILE A 373 -16.52 -7.25 5.63
CA ILE A 373 -15.41 -6.30 5.80
C ILE A 373 -14.57 -6.68 7.02
N ILE A 374 -15.22 -6.97 8.15
CA ILE A 374 -14.50 -7.42 9.36
C ILE A 374 -13.74 -8.70 9.04
N GLN A 375 -14.41 -9.66 8.39
CA GLN A 375 -13.76 -10.89 7.93
C GLN A 375 -12.58 -10.61 7.00
N SER A 376 -12.72 -9.71 6.03
CA SER A 376 -11.65 -9.36 5.08
C SER A 376 -10.44 -8.71 5.77
N VAL A 377 -10.67 -7.83 6.73
CA VAL A 377 -9.60 -7.15 7.48
C VAL A 377 -8.89 -8.14 8.42
N THR A 378 -9.62 -9.10 8.98
CA THR A 378 -9.05 -10.13 9.85
C THR A 378 -8.44 -11.31 9.09
N ALA A 379 -8.87 -11.61 7.85
CA ALA A 379 -8.41 -12.77 7.07
C ALA A 379 -6.89 -12.96 7.01
N PRO A 380 -6.05 -11.90 6.88
CA PRO A 380 -4.59 -12.05 6.88
C PRO A 380 -4.00 -12.59 8.19
N TYR A 381 -4.76 -12.56 9.28
CA TYR A 381 -4.34 -13.06 10.60
C TYR A 381 -4.79 -14.49 10.86
N LEU A 382 -5.65 -15.05 9.99
CA LEU A 382 -6.17 -16.40 10.13
C LEU A 382 -5.02 -17.42 10.04
N ASN A 383 -4.95 -18.36 10.99
CA ASN A 383 -4.03 -19.49 10.91
C ASN A 383 -4.73 -20.65 10.19
N VAL A 384 -4.45 -20.87 8.90
CA VAL A 384 -5.06 -21.93 8.08
C VAL A 384 -4.13 -23.15 8.01
N ASP A 385 -4.32 -24.08 8.94
CA ASP A 385 -3.60 -25.35 8.94
C ASP A 385 -4.59 -26.54 9.00
N ARG A 386 -4.09 -27.76 9.24
CA ARG A 386 -4.95 -28.96 9.30
C ARG A 386 -5.93 -28.94 10.50
N THR A 387 -5.66 -28.11 11.50
CA THR A 387 -6.32 -28.08 12.82
C THR A 387 -7.04 -26.76 13.11
N HIS A 388 -6.59 -25.64 12.55
CA HIS A 388 -7.11 -24.30 12.82
C HIS A 388 -7.50 -23.56 11.53
N GLY A 389 -8.45 -22.62 11.62
CA GLY A 389 -8.80 -21.66 10.56
C GLY A 389 -9.44 -22.23 9.27
N LYS A 390 -9.35 -23.54 9.01
CA LYS A 390 -9.82 -24.17 7.77
C LYS A 390 -11.29 -23.90 7.46
N GLU A 391 -12.18 -24.08 8.44
CA GLU A 391 -13.62 -23.85 8.25
C GLU A 391 -13.95 -22.39 7.95
N ALA A 392 -13.31 -21.46 8.65
CA ALA A 392 -13.45 -20.03 8.39
C ALA A 392 -12.95 -19.66 6.99
N ALA A 393 -11.81 -20.20 6.56
CA ALA A 393 -11.28 -20.00 5.22
C ALA A 393 -12.25 -20.51 4.14
N ILE A 394 -12.83 -21.71 4.32
CA ILE A 394 -13.83 -22.27 3.40
C ILE A 394 -15.05 -21.35 3.30
N GLN A 395 -15.53 -20.81 4.42
CA GLN A 395 -16.66 -19.88 4.41
C GLN A 395 -16.32 -18.59 3.66
N PHE A 396 -15.12 -18.05 3.87
CA PHE A 396 -14.67 -16.81 3.23
C PHE A 396 -14.60 -16.97 1.71
N LEU A 397 -14.12 -18.12 1.21
CA LEU A 397 -14.08 -18.43 -0.22
C LEU A 397 -15.45 -18.41 -0.93
N ASN A 398 -16.55 -18.46 -0.18
CA ASN A 398 -17.91 -18.44 -0.73
C ASN A 398 -18.55 -17.04 -0.74
N ARG A 399 -17.89 -15.98 -0.25
CA ARG A 399 -18.48 -14.64 -0.13
C ARG A 399 -18.15 -13.74 -1.32
N SER A 400 -19.10 -12.89 -1.69
CA SER A 400 -19.06 -12.08 -2.92
C SER A 400 -18.69 -10.59 -2.75
N LEU A 401 -18.77 -10.01 -1.54
CA LEU A 401 -18.62 -8.55 -1.35
C LEU A 401 -17.72 -8.16 -0.18
N ALA A 402 -16.80 -7.21 -0.44
CA ALA A 402 -15.45 -7.17 0.14
C ALA A 402 -14.89 -8.59 0.18
N ASP A 403 -14.42 -9.07 -0.96
CA ASP A 403 -14.11 -10.49 -1.18
C ASP A 403 -13.04 -10.97 -0.20
N PRO A 404 -13.42 -11.66 0.90
CA PRO A 404 -12.47 -12.03 1.93
C PRO A 404 -11.50 -13.12 1.41
N SER A 405 -11.83 -13.77 0.28
CA SER A 405 -10.91 -14.63 -0.46
C SER A 405 -9.65 -13.86 -0.86
N LEU A 406 -9.78 -12.61 -1.33
CA LEU A 406 -8.59 -11.81 -1.64
C LEU A 406 -7.74 -11.56 -0.39
N GLY A 407 -8.36 -11.41 0.78
CA GLY A 407 -7.66 -11.26 2.07
C GLY A 407 -6.90 -12.53 2.48
N LEU A 408 -7.37 -13.72 2.08
CA LEU A 408 -6.70 -15.00 2.34
C LEU A 408 -5.43 -15.20 1.50
N THR A 409 -5.20 -14.43 0.43
CA THR A 409 -4.10 -14.64 -0.52
C THR A 409 -2.75 -14.84 0.18
N ARG A 410 -2.40 -13.94 1.11
CA ARG A 410 -1.11 -14.01 1.80
C ARG A 410 -1.02 -15.25 2.68
N THR A 411 -2.05 -15.50 3.49
CA THR A 411 -2.14 -16.65 4.39
C THR A 411 -1.98 -17.97 3.64
N LEU A 412 -2.69 -18.14 2.52
CA LEU A 412 -2.62 -19.36 1.71
C LEU A 412 -1.23 -19.57 1.10
N VAL A 413 -0.57 -18.50 0.65
CA VAL A 413 0.80 -18.55 0.11
C VAL A 413 1.80 -18.89 1.21
N ASP A 414 1.76 -18.17 2.34
CA ASP A 414 2.72 -18.33 3.44
C ASP A 414 2.63 -19.73 4.07
N GLN A 415 1.43 -20.32 4.08
CA GLN A 415 1.17 -21.65 4.67
C GLN A 415 1.14 -22.78 3.63
N GLY A 416 1.30 -22.47 2.34
CA GLY A 416 1.33 -23.46 1.27
C GLY A 416 0.02 -24.24 1.06
N VAL A 417 -1.13 -23.65 1.44
CA VAL A 417 -2.45 -24.30 1.36
C VAL A 417 -3.04 -24.14 -0.04
N THR A 418 -3.48 -25.25 -0.63
CA THR A 418 -4.08 -25.32 -1.96
C THR A 418 -5.62 -25.24 -1.93
N LEU A 419 -6.24 -24.94 -3.08
CA LEU A 419 -7.72 -24.95 -3.18
C LEU A 419 -8.32 -26.35 -2.96
N ASP A 420 -7.64 -27.39 -3.44
CA ASP A 420 -8.09 -28.78 -3.28
C ASP A 420 -8.17 -29.17 -1.79
N GLU A 421 -7.21 -28.74 -0.98
CA GLU A 421 -7.21 -28.96 0.47
C GLU A 421 -8.37 -28.24 1.17
N LEU A 422 -8.87 -27.15 0.59
CA LEU A 422 -10.05 -26.40 1.04
C LEU A 422 -11.36 -26.92 0.41
N GLY A 423 -11.30 -27.97 -0.43
CA GLY A 423 -12.48 -28.54 -1.08
C GLY A 423 -13.14 -27.57 -2.06
N LYS A 424 -12.35 -26.70 -2.71
CA LYS A 424 -12.83 -25.70 -3.67
C LYS A 424 -12.22 -25.92 -5.03
N SER A 425 -13.02 -25.76 -6.07
CA SER A 425 -12.54 -25.71 -7.45
C SER A 425 -12.38 -24.26 -7.93
N ARG A 426 -11.57 -24.07 -8.97
CA ARG A 426 -11.34 -22.76 -9.59
C ARG A 426 -12.65 -22.08 -10.01
N ASP A 427 -13.56 -22.83 -10.62
CA ASP A 427 -14.76 -22.29 -11.25
C ASP A 427 -15.82 -21.84 -10.23
N GLU A 428 -15.69 -22.29 -8.97
CA GLU A 428 -16.50 -21.81 -7.85
C GLU A 428 -16.07 -20.43 -7.33
N LEU A 429 -14.90 -19.92 -7.74
CA LEU A 429 -14.38 -18.64 -7.25
C LEU A 429 -14.74 -17.47 -8.18
N PRO A 430 -14.96 -16.26 -7.65
CA PRO A 430 -15.10 -15.06 -8.47
C PRO A 430 -13.88 -14.84 -9.38
N LEU A 431 -14.10 -14.35 -10.61
CA LEU A 431 -13.05 -14.20 -11.62
C LEU A 431 -11.85 -13.36 -11.13
N VAL A 432 -12.10 -12.34 -10.31
CA VAL A 432 -11.05 -11.51 -9.71
C VAL A 432 -10.18 -12.34 -8.76
N VAL A 433 -10.78 -13.18 -7.92
CA VAL A 433 -10.05 -14.11 -7.03
C VAL A 433 -9.26 -15.10 -7.85
N GLN A 434 -9.84 -15.68 -8.90
CA GLN A 434 -9.13 -16.60 -9.78
C GLN A 434 -7.84 -15.97 -10.35
N ASN A 435 -7.91 -14.71 -10.78
CA ASN A 435 -6.77 -13.99 -11.32
C ASN A 435 -5.70 -13.70 -10.26
N VAL A 436 -6.11 -13.23 -9.08
CA VAL A 436 -5.18 -12.92 -7.98
C VAL A 436 -4.51 -14.19 -7.47
N TYR A 437 -5.28 -15.24 -7.22
CA TYR A 437 -4.77 -16.53 -6.75
C TYR A 437 -3.87 -17.21 -7.80
N PHE A 438 -4.16 -17.04 -9.08
CA PHE A 438 -3.27 -17.49 -10.16
C PHE A 438 -1.92 -16.76 -10.12
N VAL A 439 -1.93 -15.43 -9.99
CA VAL A 439 -0.70 -14.62 -9.88
C VAL A 439 0.08 -14.96 -8.61
N ALA A 440 -0.63 -15.18 -7.50
CA ALA A 440 -0.06 -15.57 -6.22
C ALA A 440 0.46 -17.02 -6.19
N GLY A 441 0.13 -17.85 -7.19
CA GLY A 441 0.56 -19.25 -7.27
C GLY A 441 -0.30 -20.24 -6.48
N ILE A 442 -1.45 -19.82 -5.96
CA ILE A 442 -2.43 -20.66 -5.25
C ILE A 442 -3.22 -21.52 -6.25
N ILE A 443 -3.56 -20.96 -7.43
CA ILE A 443 -4.30 -21.65 -8.49
C ILE A 443 -3.36 -21.99 -9.66
N PRO A 444 -3.34 -23.24 -10.14
CA PRO A 444 -2.65 -23.59 -11.37
C PRO A 444 -3.33 -22.96 -12.61
N ASN A 445 -2.52 -22.64 -13.63
CA ASN A 445 -2.98 -21.95 -14.86
C ASN A 445 -4.21 -22.66 -15.51
N PRO A 446 -5.32 -21.95 -15.80
CA PRO A 446 -6.58 -22.53 -16.30
C PRO A 446 -6.51 -23.18 -17.67
N THR A 447 -5.55 -22.77 -18.49
CA THR A 447 -5.47 -23.28 -19.85
C THR A 447 -4.41 -24.37 -19.87
N GLY A 448 -4.82 -25.57 -20.29
CA GLY A 448 -3.94 -26.72 -20.54
C GLY A 448 -2.77 -26.45 -21.50
N LEU A 449 -2.62 -25.22 -22.01
CA LEU A 449 -1.36 -24.66 -22.45
C LEU A 449 -0.56 -24.23 -21.22
N ARG A 450 0.27 -25.13 -20.69
CA ARG A 450 1.37 -24.76 -19.78
C ARG A 450 2.21 -23.68 -20.46
N LYS A 451 1.87 -22.42 -20.18
CA LYS A 451 2.66 -21.26 -20.55
C LYS A 451 4.00 -21.37 -19.84
N ASP A 452 5.05 -21.66 -20.60
CA ASP A 452 6.41 -21.71 -20.10
C ASP A 452 6.83 -20.30 -19.66
N LEU A 453 6.84 -20.09 -18.35
CA LEU A 453 7.11 -18.78 -17.74
C LEU A 453 8.57 -18.38 -17.96
N ILE A 454 9.50 -19.35 -17.94
CA ILE A 454 10.89 -19.11 -18.31
C ILE A 454 10.93 -18.70 -19.78
N GLY A 455 10.25 -19.43 -20.67
CA GLY A 455 10.15 -19.09 -22.09
C GLY A 455 9.65 -17.67 -22.35
N GLN A 456 8.62 -17.22 -21.63
CA GLN A 456 8.11 -15.84 -21.74
C GLN A 456 9.10 -14.79 -21.25
N ILE A 457 9.74 -15.02 -20.09
CA ILE A 457 10.74 -14.09 -19.56
C ILE A 457 11.89 -13.99 -20.55
N LEU A 458 12.38 -15.13 -21.05
CA LEU A 458 13.50 -15.16 -21.97
C LEU A 458 13.19 -14.48 -23.32
N ALA A 459 12.02 -14.78 -23.91
CA ALA A 459 11.61 -14.15 -25.16
C ALA A 459 11.45 -12.63 -25.02
N LYS A 460 10.85 -12.18 -23.90
CA LYS A 460 10.64 -10.75 -23.64
C LYS A 460 11.93 -10.00 -23.34
N ARG A 461 12.80 -10.56 -22.50
CA ARG A 461 13.98 -9.88 -21.94
C ARG A 461 15.19 -9.97 -22.86
N TYR A 462 15.42 -11.16 -23.41
CA TYR A 462 16.62 -11.50 -24.16
C TYR A 462 16.34 -11.65 -25.67
N HIS A 463 15.12 -11.32 -26.12
CA HIS A 463 14.70 -11.40 -27.51
C HIS A 463 14.93 -12.78 -28.13
N THR A 464 14.72 -13.84 -27.33
CA THR A 464 14.80 -15.22 -27.81
C THR A 464 13.55 -15.60 -28.59
N ILE A 465 13.64 -16.66 -29.38
CA ILE A 465 12.45 -17.30 -29.96
C ILE A 465 11.55 -17.77 -28.81
N GLN A 466 10.23 -17.59 -28.93
CA GLN A 466 9.28 -18.08 -27.94
C GLN A 466 9.30 -19.62 -27.94
N TRP A 467 9.94 -20.20 -26.93
CA TRP A 467 10.09 -21.64 -26.79
C TRP A 467 9.41 -22.13 -25.52
N ASN A 468 8.46 -23.06 -25.66
CA ASN A 468 7.58 -23.49 -24.57
C ASN A 468 7.96 -24.86 -23.98
N LYS A 469 9.21 -25.30 -24.20
CA LYS A 469 9.70 -26.61 -23.74
C LYS A 469 10.80 -26.53 -22.66
N TRP A 470 11.08 -25.36 -22.09
CA TRP A 470 12.02 -25.22 -20.96
C TRP A 470 11.62 -26.07 -19.76
N LYS A 471 10.31 -26.25 -19.52
CA LYS A 471 9.85 -27.17 -18.45
C LYS A 471 10.26 -28.62 -18.67
N ARG A 472 10.39 -29.07 -19.92
CA ARG A 472 10.92 -30.41 -20.24
C ARG A 472 12.43 -30.44 -20.10
N LEU A 473 13.14 -29.41 -20.58
CA LEU A 473 14.60 -29.33 -20.45
C LEU A 473 15.05 -29.33 -18.98
N LEU A 474 14.40 -28.51 -18.15
CA LEU A 474 14.78 -28.30 -16.76
C LEU A 474 14.20 -29.36 -15.81
N ALA A 475 13.16 -30.08 -16.22
CA ALA A 475 12.51 -31.12 -15.42
C ALA A 475 12.27 -30.68 -13.96
N GLY A 476 12.82 -31.41 -12.98
CA GLY A 476 12.70 -31.11 -11.55
C GLY A 476 13.32 -29.78 -11.12
N GLU A 477 14.28 -29.24 -11.88
CA GLU A 477 14.95 -27.96 -11.60
C GLU A 477 14.14 -26.75 -12.04
N TYR A 478 13.03 -26.93 -12.77
CA TYR A 478 12.24 -25.84 -13.33
C TYR A 478 11.75 -24.83 -12.26
N PRO A 479 11.18 -25.24 -11.10
CA PRO A 479 10.73 -24.30 -10.07
C PRO A 479 11.89 -23.48 -9.49
N HIS A 480 13.04 -24.11 -9.27
CA HIS A 480 14.24 -23.44 -8.75
C HIS A 480 14.79 -22.42 -9.75
N CYS A 481 14.91 -22.81 -11.02
CA CYS A 481 15.33 -21.92 -12.10
C CYS A 481 14.38 -20.73 -12.27
N LEU A 482 13.06 -20.95 -12.19
CA LEU A 482 12.06 -19.89 -12.30
C LEU A 482 12.17 -18.89 -11.14
N MET A 483 12.39 -19.36 -9.91
CA MET A 483 12.62 -18.51 -8.74
C MET A 483 13.85 -17.61 -8.95
N ILE A 484 14.99 -18.17 -9.35
CA ILE A 484 16.22 -17.41 -9.59
C ILE A 484 16.01 -16.37 -10.71
N LEU A 485 15.38 -16.77 -11.81
CA LEU A 485 15.14 -15.89 -12.96
C LEU A 485 14.17 -14.75 -12.62
N ARG A 486 13.16 -14.98 -11.76
CA ARG A 486 12.27 -13.92 -11.26
C ARG A 486 13.03 -12.88 -10.42
N ASN A 487 13.96 -13.33 -9.58
CA ASN A 487 14.82 -12.41 -8.83
C ASN A 487 15.70 -11.58 -9.78
N ALA A 488 16.29 -12.20 -10.81
CA ALA A 488 17.02 -11.44 -11.82
C ALA A 488 16.13 -10.38 -12.52
N GLU A 489 14.92 -10.75 -12.93
CA GLU A 489 13.98 -9.85 -13.60
C GLU A 489 13.55 -8.67 -12.70
N ALA A 490 13.38 -8.89 -11.39
CA ALA A 490 13.07 -7.84 -10.43
C ALA A 490 14.17 -6.77 -10.35
N TYR A 491 15.44 -7.17 -10.43
CA TYR A 491 16.58 -6.25 -10.33
C TYR A 491 16.98 -5.60 -11.67
N TYR A 492 16.52 -6.12 -12.81
CA TYR A 492 17.00 -5.72 -14.14
C TYR A 492 17.01 -4.20 -14.38
N LYS A 493 15.94 -3.49 -13.98
CA LYS A 493 15.79 -2.05 -14.29
C LYS A 493 16.62 -1.14 -13.38
N ASN A 494 16.74 -1.48 -12.10
CA ASN A 494 17.16 -0.54 -11.07
C ASN A 494 18.47 -0.95 -10.37
N GLN A 495 18.85 -2.24 -10.38
CA GLN A 495 20.03 -2.75 -9.69
C GLN A 495 20.82 -3.74 -10.55
N PHE A 496 21.78 -3.24 -11.33
CA PHE A 496 22.50 -4.02 -12.35
C PHE A 496 23.43 -5.09 -11.78
N THR A 497 24.11 -4.80 -10.67
CA THR A 497 25.01 -5.74 -10.00
C THR A 497 24.25 -6.96 -9.44
N PRO A 498 23.18 -6.80 -8.63
CA PRO A 498 22.32 -7.92 -8.22
C PRO A 498 21.70 -8.68 -9.39
N TRP A 499 21.26 -7.99 -10.44
CA TRP A 499 20.73 -8.64 -11.64
C TRP A 499 21.73 -9.66 -12.21
N LEU A 500 22.98 -9.25 -12.46
CA LEU A 500 23.99 -10.15 -13.05
C LEU A 500 24.35 -11.31 -12.11
N SER A 501 24.36 -11.08 -10.80
CA SER A 501 24.55 -12.16 -9.81
C SER A 501 23.46 -13.23 -9.92
N PHE A 502 22.18 -12.85 -9.91
CA PHE A 502 21.08 -13.83 -10.06
C PHE A 502 21.03 -14.44 -11.46
N GLN A 503 21.32 -13.65 -12.50
CA GLN A 503 21.29 -14.14 -13.87
C GLN A 503 22.36 -15.21 -14.14
N ASP A 504 23.55 -15.05 -13.58
CA ASP A 504 24.62 -16.05 -13.70
C ASP A 504 24.29 -17.33 -12.91
N SER A 505 23.65 -17.21 -11.73
CA SER A 505 23.14 -18.37 -11.00
C SER A 505 22.07 -19.14 -11.81
N PHE A 506 21.17 -18.43 -12.50
CA PHE A 506 20.21 -19.07 -13.41
C PHE A 506 20.91 -19.81 -14.54
N ASN A 507 21.97 -19.22 -15.11
CA ASN A 507 22.75 -19.85 -16.17
C ASN A 507 23.46 -21.12 -15.72
N ASP A 508 23.97 -21.16 -14.48
CA ASP A 508 24.55 -22.38 -13.91
C ASP A 508 23.50 -23.51 -13.83
N SER A 509 22.36 -23.25 -13.20
CA SER A 509 21.29 -24.24 -13.09
C SER A 509 20.79 -24.71 -14.47
N LEU A 510 20.60 -23.78 -15.41
CA LEU A 510 20.21 -24.11 -16.79
C LEU A 510 21.29 -24.96 -17.48
N PHE A 511 22.57 -24.61 -17.34
CA PHE A 511 23.66 -25.34 -17.94
C PHE A 511 23.74 -26.77 -17.44
N ARG A 512 23.54 -26.99 -16.13
CA ARG A 512 23.54 -28.34 -15.55
C ARG A 512 22.40 -29.19 -16.08
N ALA A 513 21.20 -28.64 -16.17
CA ALA A 513 20.07 -29.33 -16.80
C ALA A 513 20.33 -29.62 -18.30
N PHE A 514 20.95 -28.69 -19.00
CA PHE A 514 21.37 -28.88 -20.39
C PHE A 514 22.41 -30.00 -20.53
N GLN A 515 23.38 -30.12 -19.62
CA GLN A 515 24.36 -31.21 -19.60
C GLN A 515 23.71 -32.58 -19.33
N ILE A 516 22.72 -32.63 -18.43
CA ILE A 516 21.92 -33.85 -18.20
C ILE A 516 21.20 -34.25 -19.51
N PHE A 517 20.59 -33.28 -20.21
CA PHE A 517 19.95 -33.54 -21.50
C PHE A 517 20.94 -34.07 -22.55
N LEU A 518 22.12 -33.46 -22.69
CA LEU A 518 23.14 -33.92 -23.65
C LEU A 518 23.60 -35.35 -23.32
N ALA A 519 23.84 -35.65 -22.04
CA ALA A 519 24.25 -36.97 -21.60
C ALA A 519 23.16 -38.03 -21.88
N LEU A 520 21.89 -37.72 -21.59
CA LEU A 520 20.75 -38.62 -21.85
C LEU A 520 20.58 -38.93 -23.35
N LYS A 521 20.94 -37.99 -24.23
CA LYS A 521 20.85 -38.16 -25.69
C LYS A 521 22.14 -38.68 -26.33
N GLY A 522 23.21 -38.92 -25.54
CA GLY A 522 24.53 -39.28 -26.06
C GLY A 522 25.12 -38.23 -27.00
N ALA A 523 24.77 -36.95 -26.81
CA ALA A 523 25.16 -35.88 -27.71
C ALA A 523 26.60 -35.37 -27.43
N PRO A 524 27.31 -34.85 -28.46
CA PRO A 524 28.63 -34.25 -28.28
C PRO A 524 28.62 -33.13 -27.22
N GLY A 525 29.75 -32.94 -26.54
CA GLY A 525 29.91 -31.90 -25.52
C GLY A 525 29.23 -32.19 -24.17
N ALA A 526 28.64 -33.38 -24.00
CA ALA A 526 28.19 -33.86 -22.69
C ALA A 526 29.39 -34.06 -21.75
N ILE A 527 29.33 -33.43 -20.58
CA ILE A 527 30.36 -33.52 -19.54
C ILE A 527 29.73 -33.82 -18.17
N ALA A 528 30.51 -34.46 -17.30
CA ALA A 528 30.07 -34.70 -15.93
C ALA A 528 29.94 -33.37 -15.17
N VAL A 529 28.82 -33.17 -14.47
CA VAL A 529 28.59 -31.98 -13.63
C VAL A 529 29.03 -32.17 -12.18
N ARG A 530 29.44 -33.40 -11.83
CA ARG A 530 29.97 -33.81 -10.53
C ARG A 530 31.34 -34.47 -10.72
N ASP A 531 32.22 -34.28 -9.75
CA ASP A 531 33.52 -34.96 -9.72
C ASP A 531 33.38 -36.43 -9.27
N SER A 532 34.51 -37.15 -9.22
CA SER A 532 34.57 -38.55 -8.78
C SER A 532 34.12 -38.77 -7.33
N GLY A 533 34.09 -37.72 -6.50
CA GLY A 533 33.59 -37.75 -5.13
C GLY A 533 32.10 -37.39 -5.00
N GLY A 534 31.42 -37.10 -6.12
CA GLY A 534 30.01 -36.72 -6.14
C GLY A 534 29.75 -35.24 -5.83
N LEU A 535 30.79 -34.42 -5.65
CA LEU A 535 30.65 -32.98 -5.41
C LEU A 535 30.40 -32.22 -6.72
N LEU A 536 29.69 -31.10 -6.65
CA LEU A 536 29.42 -30.27 -7.83
C LEU A 536 30.70 -29.62 -8.33
N ILE A 537 30.94 -29.75 -9.64
CA ILE A 537 32.02 -29.03 -10.30
C ILE A 537 31.63 -27.56 -10.43
N ASP A 538 32.60 -26.67 -10.17
CA ASP A 538 32.45 -25.22 -10.33
C ASP A 538 31.95 -24.83 -11.72
N TYR A 539 30.99 -23.90 -11.78
CA TYR A 539 30.34 -23.50 -13.03
C TYR A 539 31.33 -22.93 -14.04
N GLY A 540 32.29 -22.11 -13.59
CA GLY A 540 33.32 -21.53 -14.44
C GLY A 540 34.21 -22.58 -15.08
N ARG A 541 34.49 -23.69 -14.37
CA ARG A 541 35.20 -24.85 -14.94
C ARG A 541 34.38 -25.58 -15.98
N LEU A 542 33.09 -25.79 -15.74
CA LEU A 542 32.19 -26.49 -16.65
C LEU A 542 32.06 -25.77 -18.01
N ILE A 543 31.83 -24.46 -18.00
CA ILE A 543 31.67 -23.69 -19.24
C ILE A 543 32.98 -23.51 -20.03
N ASN A 544 34.13 -23.79 -19.40
CA ASN A 544 35.46 -23.72 -20.00
C ASN A 544 36.07 -25.11 -20.29
N ASP A 545 35.29 -26.18 -20.14
CA ASP A 545 35.73 -27.54 -20.47
C ASP A 545 36.06 -27.67 -21.97
N SER A 546 37.15 -28.36 -22.30
CA SER A 546 37.63 -28.49 -23.68
C SER A 546 36.69 -29.28 -24.58
N ASN A 547 36.02 -30.30 -24.07
CA ASN A 547 35.07 -31.10 -24.83
C ASN A 547 33.80 -30.28 -25.12
N PHE A 548 33.27 -29.59 -24.11
CA PHE A 548 32.11 -28.73 -24.28
C PHE A 548 32.40 -27.57 -25.25
N LYS A 549 33.55 -26.91 -25.09
CA LYS A 549 33.95 -25.77 -25.93
C LYS A 549 34.17 -26.17 -27.39
N SER A 550 34.72 -27.36 -27.64
CA SER A 550 34.91 -27.87 -29.00
C SER A 550 33.59 -28.20 -29.66
N ALA A 551 32.61 -28.72 -28.92
CA ALA A 551 31.29 -29.05 -29.44
C ALA A 551 30.40 -27.80 -29.65
N TYR A 552 30.43 -26.84 -28.72
CA TYR A 552 29.54 -25.66 -28.72
C TYR A 552 30.30 -24.35 -28.46
N PRO A 553 31.18 -23.93 -29.38
CA PRO A 553 32.07 -22.78 -29.16
C PRO A 553 31.32 -21.46 -28.98
N ILE A 554 30.21 -21.26 -29.70
CA ILE A 554 29.38 -20.05 -29.61
C ILE A 554 28.74 -19.94 -28.23
N LEU A 555 28.08 -21.01 -27.78
CA LEU A 555 27.42 -21.07 -26.48
C LEU A 555 28.42 -20.86 -25.33
N SER A 556 29.55 -21.58 -25.38
CA SER A 556 30.63 -21.45 -24.39
C SER A 556 31.15 -20.01 -24.31
N THR A 557 31.38 -19.36 -25.45
CA THR A 557 31.89 -17.97 -25.50
C THR A 557 30.94 -16.99 -24.81
N HIS A 558 29.63 -17.08 -25.10
CA HIS A 558 28.65 -16.18 -24.50
C HIS A 558 28.52 -16.40 -22.99
N LEU A 559 28.41 -17.65 -22.53
CA LEU A 559 28.32 -17.97 -21.10
C LEU A 559 29.58 -17.52 -20.34
N GLN A 560 30.77 -17.76 -20.90
CA GLN A 560 32.03 -17.32 -20.31
C GLN A 560 32.10 -15.79 -20.18
N SER A 561 31.64 -15.04 -21.19
CA SER A 561 31.64 -13.57 -21.12
C SER A 561 30.83 -13.02 -19.94
N VAL A 562 29.69 -13.65 -19.66
CA VAL A 562 28.78 -13.28 -18.56
C VAL A 562 29.37 -13.69 -17.22
N HIS A 563 29.82 -14.95 -17.10
CA HIS A 563 30.39 -15.49 -15.88
C HIS A 563 31.66 -14.74 -15.46
N ASN A 564 32.56 -14.48 -16.41
CA ASN A 564 33.80 -13.72 -16.16
C ASN A 564 33.51 -12.31 -15.66
N ARG A 565 32.46 -11.65 -16.18
CA ARG A 565 32.07 -10.32 -15.69
C ARG A 565 31.43 -10.39 -14.31
N ARG A 566 30.60 -11.41 -14.02
CA ARG A 566 29.98 -11.63 -12.70
C ARG A 566 31.04 -11.83 -11.63
N SER A 567 32.06 -12.63 -11.90
CA SER A 567 33.16 -12.93 -10.96
C SER A 567 33.98 -11.70 -10.56
N LYS A 568 33.90 -10.62 -11.33
CA LYS A 568 34.56 -9.31 -11.08
C LYS A 568 33.65 -8.27 -10.43
N LEU A 569 32.45 -8.66 -9.98
CA LEU A 569 31.54 -7.76 -9.27
C LEU A 569 31.89 -7.63 -7.78
N PRO A 570 31.61 -6.48 -7.15
CA PRO A 570 31.78 -6.29 -5.70
C PRO A 570 30.97 -7.27 -4.86
N SER A 571 29.84 -7.76 -5.38
CA SER A 571 29.01 -8.79 -4.74
C SER A 571 29.64 -10.18 -4.74
N SER A 572 30.69 -10.40 -5.53
CA SER A 572 31.45 -11.66 -5.53
C SER A 572 32.64 -11.57 -4.57
N HIS A 573 33.54 -10.62 -4.80
CA HIS A 573 34.69 -10.32 -3.93
C HIS A 573 35.11 -8.85 -4.10
N PRO A 574 35.71 -8.21 -3.07
CA PRO A 574 36.13 -6.81 -3.15
C PRO A 574 37.30 -6.57 -4.13
N TYR A 575 38.09 -7.59 -4.43
CA TYR A 575 39.22 -7.55 -5.37
C TYR A 575 39.21 -8.78 -6.29
N ASP A 576 39.67 -8.61 -7.52
CA ASP A 576 39.87 -9.70 -8.47
C ASP A 576 41.03 -10.60 -8.03
N LYS A 577 40.78 -11.91 -7.93
CA LYS A 577 41.72 -12.89 -7.34
C LYS A 577 43.03 -13.05 -8.13
N TYR A 578 43.05 -12.70 -9.41
CA TYR A 578 44.21 -12.92 -10.29
C TYR A 578 45.00 -11.63 -10.52
N THR A 579 44.31 -10.49 -10.58
CA THR A 579 44.91 -9.19 -10.93
C THR A 579 45.05 -8.24 -9.75
N GLY A 580 44.40 -8.51 -8.61
CA GLY A 580 44.41 -7.63 -7.43
C GLY A 580 43.65 -6.31 -7.63
N THR A 581 42.98 -6.12 -8.77
CA THR A 581 42.24 -4.90 -9.09
C THR A 581 40.93 -4.82 -8.29
N LYS A 582 40.53 -3.60 -7.91
CA LYS A 582 39.26 -3.37 -7.18
C LYS A 582 38.07 -3.77 -8.06
N ALA A 583 37.14 -4.53 -7.49
CA ALA A 583 35.90 -4.88 -8.16
C ALA A 583 35.03 -3.63 -8.39
N LEU A 584 34.41 -3.53 -9.56
CA LEU A 584 33.58 -2.37 -9.94
C LEU A 584 32.12 -2.79 -10.18
N PRO A 585 31.14 -1.99 -9.71
CA PRO A 585 29.73 -2.21 -10.02
C PRO A 585 29.45 -2.30 -11.52
N LEU A 586 28.41 -3.05 -11.89
CA LEU A 586 28.03 -3.20 -13.29
C LEU A 586 27.43 -1.90 -13.84
N LYS A 587 27.89 -1.47 -15.02
CA LYS A 587 27.36 -0.29 -15.72
C LYS A 587 26.23 -0.68 -16.68
N LYS A 588 25.34 0.27 -16.97
CA LYS A 588 24.17 0.05 -17.85
C LYS A 588 24.53 -0.39 -19.28
N TYR A 589 25.62 0.12 -19.85
CA TYR A 589 26.04 -0.32 -21.19
C TYR A 589 26.57 -1.76 -21.18
N GLU A 590 27.25 -2.19 -20.10
CA GLU A 590 27.71 -3.57 -19.92
C GLU A 590 26.50 -4.50 -19.81
N GLN A 591 25.46 -4.11 -19.05
CA GLN A 591 24.21 -4.87 -18.98
C GLN A 591 23.63 -5.12 -20.38
N ARG A 592 23.55 -4.10 -21.24
CA ARG A 592 23.03 -4.28 -22.62
C ARG A 592 23.84 -5.29 -23.43
N GLN A 593 25.17 -5.22 -23.35
CA GLN A 593 26.07 -6.16 -24.05
C GLN A 593 25.88 -7.60 -23.53
N LEU A 594 25.79 -7.76 -22.21
CA LEU A 594 25.57 -9.06 -21.57
C LEU A 594 24.18 -9.62 -21.89
N THR A 595 23.13 -8.78 -21.94
CA THR A 595 21.79 -9.19 -22.38
C THR A 595 21.81 -9.71 -23.81
N ALA A 596 22.54 -9.07 -24.73
CA ALA A 596 22.69 -9.56 -26.09
C ALA A 596 23.43 -10.92 -26.15
N ALA A 597 24.51 -11.07 -25.38
CA ALA A 597 25.24 -12.34 -25.28
C ALA A 597 24.36 -13.47 -24.72
N LEU A 598 23.54 -13.19 -23.71
CA LEU A 598 22.60 -14.15 -23.13
C LEU A 598 21.49 -14.53 -24.11
N GLY A 599 20.95 -13.57 -24.87
CA GLY A 599 19.99 -13.87 -25.93
C GLY A 599 20.54 -14.82 -26.98
N ALA A 600 21.78 -14.61 -27.41
CA ALA A 600 22.48 -15.53 -28.31
C ALA A 600 22.69 -16.92 -27.69
N ALA A 601 23.14 -16.99 -26.43
CA ALA A 601 23.31 -18.25 -25.71
C ALA A 601 22.01 -19.06 -25.59
N TYR A 602 20.89 -18.42 -25.23
CA TYR A 602 19.61 -19.10 -25.07
C TYR A 602 19.02 -19.58 -26.39
N ASN A 603 19.12 -18.78 -27.46
CA ASN A 603 18.71 -19.22 -28.79
C ASN A 603 19.56 -20.40 -29.28
N GLU A 604 20.85 -20.42 -28.95
CA GLU A 604 21.74 -21.54 -29.30
C GLU A 604 21.37 -22.81 -28.52
N ILE A 605 21.04 -22.72 -27.23
CA ILE A 605 20.50 -23.86 -26.46
C ILE A 605 19.21 -24.37 -27.11
N ILE A 606 18.26 -23.49 -27.43
CA ILE A 606 17.00 -23.88 -28.10
C ILE A 606 17.32 -24.63 -29.41
N ARG A 607 18.21 -24.07 -30.24
CA ARG A 607 18.60 -24.67 -31.52
C ARG A 607 19.21 -26.06 -31.34
N ILE A 608 20.17 -26.22 -30.43
CA ILE A 608 20.85 -27.50 -30.16
C ILE A 608 19.83 -28.55 -29.70
N VAL A 609 18.98 -28.16 -28.75
CA VAL A 609 18.02 -29.09 -28.16
C VAL A 609 16.94 -29.52 -29.15
N GLU A 610 16.44 -28.62 -30.00
CA GLU A 610 15.50 -28.98 -31.07
C GLU A 610 16.18 -29.85 -32.14
N THR A 611 17.45 -29.61 -32.45
CA THR A 611 18.21 -30.40 -33.44
C THR A 611 18.44 -31.83 -32.97
N ILE A 612 18.78 -32.02 -31.68
CA ILE A 612 18.97 -33.34 -31.07
C ILE A 612 17.62 -34.05 -30.83
N GLY A 613 16.54 -33.29 -30.74
CA GLY A 613 15.20 -33.76 -30.43
C GLY A 613 14.97 -33.81 -28.92
N MET A 614 14.07 -32.95 -28.44
CA MET A 614 13.69 -32.86 -27.03
C MET A 614 12.99 -34.12 -26.52
#